data_AF-A0AAV4G0X6-F1
#
_entry.id   AF-A0AAV4G0X6-F1
#
_cell.length_a   1.000
_cell.length_b   1.000
_cell.length_c   1.000
_cell.angle_alpha   90.00
_cell.angle_beta   90.00
_cell.angle_gamma   90.00
#
_symmetry.space_group_name_H-M   'P 1'
#
loop_
_entity.id
_entity.type
_entity.pdbx_description
1 polymer ?
#
loop_
_entity_poly.entity_id
_entity_poly.type
_entity_poly.pdbx_seq_one_letter_code
_entity_poly.pdbx_strand_id
1 'polypeptide(L)'
;MSGKRRRDDQAVLRALKGELERLHGEGASFDLEAVLADFEAAVWGAFHHVFQAVEMRGCNFHWGQAVFRKIQELGMQPGFQNDLGLN
;
A
#
# COMPACT_ATOMS: atom_id res chain seq x y z
N MET A 1 13.10 13.24 -1.45
CA MET A 1 13.58 12.36 -0.36
C MET A 1 13.00 10.94 -0.45
N SER A 2 13.09 10.24 -1.60
CA SER A 2 12.36 8.97 -1.84
C SER A 2 13.21 7.73 -2.15
N GLY A 3 14.49 7.87 -2.49
CA GLY A 3 15.31 6.73 -2.96
C GLY A 3 15.75 5.73 -1.89
N LYS A 4 15.92 6.16 -0.62
CA LYS A 4 16.32 5.27 0.48
C LYS A 4 15.20 4.29 0.85
N ARG A 5 13.97 4.79 1.02
CA ARG A 5 12.79 3.98 1.40
C ARG A 5 12.54 2.79 0.46
N ARG A 6 12.60 3.01 -0.85
CA ARG A 6 12.36 1.93 -1.84
C ARG A 6 13.32 0.75 -1.72
N ARG A 7 14.61 0.98 -1.41
CA ARG A 7 15.59 -0.11 -1.26
C ARG A 7 15.31 -0.92 0.00
N ASP A 8 14.93 -0.24 1.07
CA ASP A 8 14.58 -0.86 2.34
C ASP A 8 13.31 -1.70 2.19
N ASP A 9 12.29 -1.17 1.51
CA ASP A 9 11.04 -1.91 1.19
C ASP A 9 11.34 -3.19 0.39
N GLN A 10 12.18 -3.09 -0.64
CA GLN A 10 12.60 -4.26 -1.42
C GLN A 10 13.35 -5.30 -0.58
N ALA A 11 14.21 -4.86 0.34
CA ALA A 11 14.96 -5.77 1.20
C ALA A 11 14.02 -6.54 2.14
N VAL A 12 13.06 -5.85 2.76
CA VAL A 12 12.05 -6.46 3.62
C VAL A 12 11.19 -7.45 2.84
N LEU A 13 10.69 -7.06 1.66
CA LEU A 13 9.84 -7.94 0.83
C LEU A 13 10.59 -9.19 0.34
N ARG A 14 11.87 -9.07 -0.01
CA ARG A 14 12.71 -10.22 -0.36
C ARG A 14 12.89 -11.18 0.81
N ALA A 15 13.15 -10.65 2.01
CA ALA A 15 13.27 -11.46 3.21
C ALA A 15 11.95 -12.19 3.53
N LEU A 16 10.82 -11.49 3.40
CA LEU A 16 9.49 -12.07 3.56
C LEU A 16 9.23 -13.19 2.53
N LYS A 17 9.49 -12.94 1.24
CA LYS A 17 9.32 -13.95 0.17
C LYS A 17 10.14 -15.21 0.48
N GLY A 18 11.41 -15.05 0.85
CA GLY A 18 12.28 -16.18 1.18
C GLY A 18 11.78 -17.00 2.37
N GLU A 19 11.26 -16.35 3.41
CA GLU A 19 10.68 -17.06 4.55
C GLU A 19 9.38 -17.78 4.18
N LEU A 20 8.53 -17.18 3.34
CA LEU A 20 7.31 -17.82 2.84
C LEU A 20 7.62 -19.04 1.97
N GLU A 21 8.64 -18.96 1.11
CA GLU A 21 9.14 -20.09 0.32
C GLU A 21 9.67 -21.20 1.24
N ARG A 22 10.49 -20.85 2.24
CA ARG A 22 11.01 -21.80 3.23
C ARG A 22 9.89 -22.53 3.99
N LEU A 23 8.82 -21.82 4.36
CA LEU A 23 7.67 -22.40 5.05
C LEU A 23 6.83 -23.31 4.16
N HIS A 24 6.77 -23.05 2.84
CA HIS A 24 6.06 -23.92 1.89
C HIS A 24 6.84 -25.17 1.52
N GLY A 25 8.17 -25.16 1.64
CA GLY A 25 9.04 -26.32 1.43
C GLY A 25 10.16 -26.05 0.43
N GLU A 26 11.18 -26.91 0.43
CA GLU A 26 12.32 -26.77 -0.46
C GLU A 26 11.89 -26.78 -1.93
N GLY A 27 12.31 -25.75 -2.67
CA GLY A 27 11.99 -25.59 -4.09
C GLY A 27 10.63 -24.94 -4.38
N ALA A 28 9.88 -24.54 -3.36
CA ALA A 28 8.65 -23.76 -3.56
C ALA A 28 8.98 -22.33 -4.06
N SER A 29 8.23 -21.86 -5.07
CA SER A 29 8.16 -20.44 -5.42
C SER A 29 6.89 -19.86 -4.79
N PHE A 30 7.01 -18.70 -4.17
CA PHE A 30 5.88 -18.00 -3.58
C PHE A 30 5.66 -16.67 -4.28
N ASP A 31 4.58 -16.55 -5.04
CA ASP A 31 4.16 -15.32 -5.69
C ASP A 31 2.80 -14.86 -5.17
N LEU A 32 2.56 -13.55 -5.26
CA LEU A 32 1.33 -12.92 -4.81
C LEU A 32 0.42 -12.64 -6.00
N GLU A 33 -0.86 -12.99 -5.86
CA GLU A 33 -1.89 -12.60 -6.83
C GLU A 33 -2.21 -11.11 -6.72
N ALA A 34 -2.46 -10.63 -5.49
CA ALA A 34 -2.80 -9.23 -5.24
C ALA A 34 -2.30 -8.73 -3.88
N VAL A 35 -2.04 -7.42 -3.80
CA VAL A 35 -1.66 -6.71 -2.57
C VAL A 35 -2.49 -5.46 -2.42
N LEU A 36 -3.02 -5.25 -1.20
CA LEU A 36 -3.63 -3.99 -0.79
C LEU A 36 -2.61 -3.14 -0.05
N ALA A 37 -2.25 -1.99 -0.59
CA ALA A 37 -1.28 -1.07 0.01
C ALA A 37 -1.79 0.38 -0.02
N ASP A 38 -1.13 1.26 0.72
CA ASP A 38 -1.28 2.71 0.51
C ASP A 38 -0.85 3.10 -0.92
N PHE A 39 -1.10 4.34 -1.34
CA PHE A 39 -0.79 4.80 -2.71
C PHE A 39 0.66 5.30 -2.86
N GLU A 40 1.58 4.86 -2.00
CA GLU A 40 2.97 5.30 -2.09
C GLU A 40 3.70 4.59 -3.24
N ALA A 41 4.18 5.37 -4.21
CA ALA A 41 4.89 4.84 -5.39
C ALA A 41 6.15 4.01 -5.03
N ALA A 42 6.80 4.31 -3.89
CA ALA A 42 7.94 3.54 -3.41
C ALA A 42 7.52 2.10 -3.05
N VAL A 43 6.43 1.95 -2.30
CA VAL A 43 5.86 0.67 -1.88
C VAL A 43 5.41 -0.14 -3.09
N TRP A 44 4.64 0.47 -3.99
CA TRP A 44 4.17 -0.20 -5.22
C TRP A 44 5.34 -0.66 -6.09
N GLY A 45 6.35 0.20 -6.27
CA GLY A 45 7.55 -0.14 -7.01
C GLY A 45 8.38 -1.24 -6.35
N ALA A 46 8.37 -1.36 -5.02
CA ALA A 46 9.02 -2.45 -4.31
C ALA A 46 8.28 -3.78 -4.52
N PHE A 47 6.95 -3.78 -4.43
CA PHE A 47 6.13 -4.96 -4.70
C PHE A 47 6.31 -5.47 -6.12
N HIS A 48 6.15 -4.62 -7.15
CA HIS A 48 6.37 -5.04 -8.55
C HIS A 48 7.81 -5.52 -8.82
N HIS A 49 8.79 -5.07 -8.04
CA HIS A 49 10.17 -5.51 -8.18
C HIS A 49 10.40 -6.91 -7.60
N VAL A 50 9.72 -7.27 -6.51
CA VAL A 50 9.90 -8.56 -5.82
C VAL A 50 8.89 -9.60 -6.29
N PHE A 51 7.67 -9.20 -6.63
CA PHE A 51 6.56 -10.03 -7.10
C PHE A 51 6.08 -9.48 -8.45
N GLN A 52 6.66 -9.96 -9.56
CA GLN A 52 6.52 -9.30 -10.87
C GLN A 52 5.08 -9.28 -11.42
N ALA A 53 4.28 -10.30 -11.11
CA ALA A 53 2.92 -10.45 -11.60
C ALA A 53 1.84 -9.95 -10.62
N VAL A 54 2.24 -9.33 -9.49
CA VAL A 54 1.29 -8.92 -8.46
C VAL A 54 0.36 -7.80 -8.93
N GLU A 55 -0.94 -7.95 -8.67
CA GLU A 55 -1.91 -6.87 -8.81
C GLU A 55 -1.84 -5.93 -7.60
N MET A 56 -1.57 -4.64 -7.84
CA MET A 56 -1.61 -3.64 -6.78
C MET A 56 -3.01 -3.02 -6.66
N ARG A 57 -3.57 -3.06 -5.45
CA ARG A 57 -4.84 -2.42 -5.10
C ARG A 57 -4.60 -1.33 -4.06
N GLY A 58 -5.21 -0.18 -4.29
CA GLY A 58 -5.15 0.94 -3.37
C GLY A 58 -6.04 0.75 -2.15
N CYS A 59 -5.52 1.06 -0.96
CA CYS A 59 -6.26 0.95 0.29
C CYS A 59 -7.33 2.04 0.42
N ASN A 60 -8.61 1.66 0.38
CA ASN A 60 -9.75 2.56 0.53
C ASN A 60 -9.71 3.35 1.86
N PHE A 61 -9.19 2.77 2.93
CA PHE A 61 -9.07 3.45 4.23
C PHE A 61 -8.11 4.65 4.13
N HIS A 62 -6.89 4.42 3.64
CA HIS A 62 -5.91 5.50 3.44
C HIS A 62 -6.37 6.51 2.39
N TRP A 63 -7.11 6.05 1.37
CA TRP A 63 -7.74 6.97 0.41
C TRP A 63 -8.76 7.88 1.08
N GLY A 64 -9.68 7.34 1.87
CA GLY A 64 -10.66 8.11 2.62
C GLY A 64 -10.01 9.14 3.53
N GLN A 65 -8.93 8.77 4.24
CA GLN A 65 -8.14 9.71 5.04
C GLN A 65 -7.51 10.83 4.21
N ALA A 66 -6.97 10.52 3.03
CA ALA A 66 -6.39 11.52 2.14
C ALA A 66 -7.46 12.50 1.60
N VAL A 67 -8.61 11.97 1.17
CA VAL A 67 -9.75 12.78 0.72
C VAL A 67 -10.26 13.67 1.85
N PHE A 68 -10.44 13.12 3.06
CA PHE A 68 -10.95 13.88 4.19
C PHE A 68 -9.99 15.00 4.62
N ARG A 69 -8.68 14.74 4.68
CA ARG A 69 -7.69 15.81 4.86
C ARG A 69 -7.83 16.91 3.82
N LYS A 70 -8.09 16.54 2.55
CA LYS A 70 -8.26 17.55 1.50
C LYS A 70 -9.52 18.39 1.69
N ILE A 71 -10.63 17.77 2.11
CA ILE A 71 -11.86 18.46 2.48
C ILE A 71 -11.60 19.49 3.58
N GLN A 72 -10.82 19.11 4.60
CA GLN A 72 -10.43 20.00 5.70
C GLN A 72 -9.56 21.17 5.22
N GLU A 73 -8.53 20.90 4.41
CA GLU A 73 -7.66 21.94 3.82
C GLU A 73 -8.43 22.97 3.01
N LEU A 74 -9.52 22.55 2.36
CA LEU A 74 -10.39 23.43 1.56
C LEU A 74 -11.44 24.16 2.41
N GLY A 75 -11.49 23.94 3.72
CA GLY A 75 -12.51 24.51 4.60
C GLY A 75 -13.91 23.94 4.40
N MET A 76 -14.03 22.80 3.72
CA MET A 76 -15.32 22.17 3.36
C MET A 76 -15.85 21.20 4.43
N GLN A 77 -15.12 21.01 5.53
CA GLN A 77 -15.52 20.11 6.61
C GLN A 77 -16.95 20.37 7.12
N PRO A 78 -17.40 21.62 7.35
CA PRO A 78 -18.77 21.86 7.83
C PRO A 78 -19.84 21.38 6.85
N GLY A 79 -19.65 21.60 5.54
CA GLY A 79 -20.59 21.13 4.51
C GLY A 79 -20.65 19.60 4.45
N PHE A 80 -19.48 18.96 4.48
CA PHE A 80 -19.40 17.49 4.51
C PHE A 80 -20.08 16.89 5.75
N GLN A 81 -19.93 17.51 6.92
CA GLN A 81 -20.59 17.06 8.15
C GLN A 81 -22.11 17.27 8.10
N ASN A 82 -22.59 18.39 7.53
CA ASN A 82 -24.01 18.65 7.32
C ASN A 82 -24.64 17.58 6.40
N ASP A 83 -23.97 17.25 5.29
CA ASP A 83 -24.46 16.23 4.34
C ASP A 83 -24.57 14.84 4.98
N LEU A 84 -23.72 14.55 5.97
CA LEU A 84 -23.75 13.31 6.75
C LEU A 84 -24.71 13.36 7.95
N GLY A 85 -25.36 14.49 8.22
CA GLY A 85 -26.22 14.67 9.40
C GLY A 85 -25.45 14.62 10.72
N LEU A 86 -24.17 14.99 10.71
CA LEU A 86 -23.27 14.97 11.87
C LEU A 86 -23.19 16.32 12.60
N ASN A 87 -23.90 17.33 12.10
CA ASN A 87 -24.00 18.68 12.64
C ASN A 87 -25.44 19.03 13.00
#